data_AF-A0A2E7BJP2-F1
#
_entry.id   AF-A0A2E7BJP2-F1
#
_cell.length_a   1.000
_cell.length_b   1.000
_cell.length_c   1.000
_cell.angle_alpha   90.00
_cell.angle_beta   90.00
_cell.angle_gamma   90.00
#
_symmetry.space_group_name_H-M   'P 1'
#
loop_
_entity.id
_entity.type
_entity.pdbx_description
1 polymer ?
#
loop_
_entity_poly.entity_id
_entity_poly.type
_entity_poly.pdbx_seq_one_letter_code
_entity_poly.pdbx_strand_id
1 'polypeptide(L)'
;MRASILVLLAAAVMTTSTSTQSPTDDTLTIYLIDVEGGNATLFVSPTGQSMLIDTGNGGTNAERDVGRIMTAIEDAGLEHLDYLITTHWHGDHYGGLSELADRIPIHHYIDHGPTVEDNQQV
;
A
#
# COMPACT_ATOMS: atom_id res chain seq x y z
N MET A 1 14.80 29.30 57.27
CA MET A 1 13.46 28.69 57.41
C MET A 1 12.43 29.72 56.98
N ARG A 2 12.06 29.87 55.70
CA ARG A 2 10.70 29.49 55.23
C ARG A 2 10.48 29.67 53.72
N ALA A 3 11.48 30.06 52.93
CA ALA A 3 11.33 30.24 51.48
C ALA A 3 12.07 29.17 50.64
N SER A 4 12.79 28.24 51.29
CA SER A 4 13.55 27.17 50.62
C SER A 4 12.72 25.91 50.31
N ILE A 5 11.42 25.93 50.61
CA ILE A 5 10.53 24.74 50.52
C ILE A 5 9.60 24.79 49.29
N LEU A 6 9.55 25.91 48.55
CA LEU A 6 8.66 26.04 47.39
C LEU A 6 9.30 25.72 46.03
N VAL A 7 10.60 25.49 45.97
CA VAL A 7 11.30 25.13 44.71
C VAL A 7 11.37 23.61 44.50
N LEU A 8 11.08 22.82 45.54
CA LEU A 8 11.18 21.35 45.48
C LEU A 8 9.94 20.64 44.92
N LEU A 9 8.85 21.35 44.59
CA LEU A 9 7.62 20.73 44.08
C LEU A 9 7.35 20.96 42.58
N ALA A 10 8.12 21.81 41.89
CA ALA A 10 7.95 22.04 40.45
C ALA A 10 8.86 21.16 39.58
N ALA A 11 9.79 20.43 40.20
CA ALA A 11 10.71 19.52 39.51
C ALA A 11 10.24 18.05 39.54
N ALA A 12 8.99 17.79 39.90
CA ALA A 12 8.31 16.57 39.48
C ALA A 12 7.90 16.74 38.01
N VAL A 13 8.90 16.93 37.15
CA VAL A 13 8.75 16.67 35.72
C VAL A 13 8.36 15.20 35.67
N MET A 14 7.06 14.98 35.50
CA MET A 14 6.51 13.72 35.05
C MET A 14 7.14 13.45 33.68
N THR A 15 8.35 12.90 33.72
CA THR A 15 8.94 12.14 32.64
C THR A 15 8.13 10.85 32.60
N THR A 16 6.88 10.97 32.18
CA THR A 16 6.21 9.85 31.54
C THR A 16 7.05 9.56 30.32
N SER A 17 8.00 8.65 30.46
CA SER A 17 8.64 7.97 29.35
C SER A 17 7.52 7.31 28.59
N THR A 18 6.92 8.05 27.66
CA THR A 18 6.13 7.46 26.60
C THR A 18 7.14 6.59 25.86
N SER A 19 7.14 5.30 26.16
CA SER A 19 7.76 4.31 25.31
C SER A 19 7.06 4.45 23.98
N THR A 20 7.65 5.22 23.06
CA THR A 20 7.33 5.13 21.65
C THR A 20 7.62 3.69 21.30
N GLN A 21 6.58 2.89 21.18
CA GLN A 21 6.66 1.56 20.63
C GLN A 21 7.19 1.76 19.21
N SER A 22 8.47 1.48 19.01
CA SER A 22 9.01 1.38 17.65
C SER A 22 8.07 0.45 16.89
N PRO A 23 7.62 0.82 15.68
CA PRO A 23 6.86 -0.09 14.83
C PRO A 23 7.63 -1.41 14.83
N THR A 24 6.99 -2.47 15.32
CA THR A 24 7.54 -3.79 15.15
C THR A 24 7.51 -4.04 13.64
N ASP A 25 8.59 -4.56 13.06
CA ASP A 25 8.61 -5.04 11.66
C ASP A 25 7.56 -6.14 11.39
N ASP A 26 6.79 -6.52 12.42
CA ASP A 26 5.73 -7.53 12.44
C ASP A 26 4.35 -7.06 11.92
N THR A 27 4.23 -5.90 11.28
CA THR A 27 2.92 -5.40 10.79
C THR A 27 2.68 -5.71 9.31
N LEU A 28 1.45 -6.13 8.98
CA LEU A 28 0.95 -6.10 7.61
C LEU A 28 0.57 -4.66 7.25
N THR A 29 1.24 -4.09 6.26
CA THR A 29 0.89 -2.78 5.70
C THR A 29 -0.01 -2.96 4.49
N ILE A 30 -1.08 -2.17 4.41
CA ILE A 30 -2.03 -2.22 3.30
C ILE A 30 -2.21 -0.80 2.76
N TYR A 31 -1.94 -0.63 1.48
CA TYR A 31 -2.16 0.60 0.74
C TYR A 31 -3.43 0.46 -0.09
N LEU A 32 -4.46 1.24 0.24
CA LEU A 32 -5.62 1.43 -0.61
C LEU A 32 -5.31 2.60 -1.54
N ILE A 33 -5.01 2.28 -2.81
CA ILE A 33 -4.51 3.26 -3.76
C ILE A 33 -5.70 3.86 -4.51
N ASP A 34 -5.85 5.19 -4.45
CA ASP A 34 -6.92 5.87 -5.15
C ASP A 34 -6.65 5.90 -6.66
N VAL A 35 -7.35 5.04 -7.40
CA VAL A 35 -7.31 4.96 -8.88
C VAL A 35 -8.52 5.63 -9.53
N GLU A 36 -9.28 6.45 -8.79
CA GLU A 36 -10.45 7.19 -9.30
C GLU A 36 -11.53 6.30 -9.95
N GLY A 37 -11.75 5.11 -9.39
CA GLY A 37 -12.70 4.10 -9.87
C GLY A 37 -12.00 2.77 -10.16
N GLY A 38 -12.61 1.65 -9.80
CA GLY A 38 -12.00 0.33 -9.86
C GLY A 38 -11.20 -0.04 -8.62
N ASN A 39 -10.07 -0.73 -8.80
CA ASN A 39 -9.27 -1.23 -7.67
C ASN A 39 -7.76 -1.24 -7.95
N ALA A 40 -7.00 -0.91 -6.90
CA ALA A 40 -5.59 -1.21 -6.75
C ALA A 40 -5.26 -1.23 -5.25
N THR A 41 -4.92 -2.40 -4.71
CA THR A 41 -4.58 -2.56 -3.29
C THR A 41 -3.25 -3.29 -3.14
N LEU A 42 -2.26 -2.63 -2.56
CA LEU A 42 -0.95 -3.22 -2.28
C LEU A 42 -0.89 -3.69 -0.83
N PHE A 43 -0.47 -4.94 -0.64
CA PHE A 43 -0.21 -5.57 0.64
C PHE A 43 1.29 -5.78 0.79
N VAL A 44 1.83 -5.43 1.95
CA VAL A 44 3.24 -5.67 2.31
C VAL A 44 3.26 -6.40 3.64
N SER A 45 3.62 -7.68 3.58
CA SER A 45 3.70 -8.55 4.74
C SER A 45 4.85 -8.12 5.68
N PRO A 46 4.80 -8.54 6.95
CA PRO A 46 5.91 -8.39 7.89
C PRO A 46 7.27 -8.89 7.40
N THR A 47 7.27 -9.91 6.53
CA THR A 47 8.50 -10.49 5.97
C THR A 47 9.01 -9.74 4.76
N GLY A 48 8.38 -8.62 4.38
CA GLY A 48 8.71 -7.81 3.20
C GLY A 48 8.13 -8.33 1.88
N GLN A 49 7.39 -9.46 1.89
CA GLN A 49 6.73 -9.94 0.68
C GLN A 49 5.56 -9.04 0.29
N SER A 50 5.38 -8.86 -1.01
CA SER A 50 4.44 -7.90 -1.60
C SER A 50 3.38 -8.57 -2.47
N MET A 51 2.16 -8.06 -2.41
CA MET A 51 1.07 -8.49 -3.28
C MET A 51 0.26 -7.29 -3.71
N LEU A 52 0.14 -7.06 -5.01
CA LEU A 52 -0.79 -6.09 -5.57
C LEU A 52 -2.05 -6.82 -6.06
N ILE A 53 -3.22 -6.31 -5.69
CA ILE A 53 -4.50 -6.75 -6.24
C ILE A 53 -5.05 -5.64 -7.13
N ASP A 54 -5.23 -5.96 -8.41
CA ASP A 54 -5.65 -5.07 -9.50
C ASP A 54 -4.70 -3.88 -9.76
N THR A 55 -4.92 -3.20 -10.88
CA THR A 55 -3.99 -2.22 -11.50
C THR A 55 -4.70 -0.95 -11.97
N GLY A 56 -5.95 -0.73 -11.53
CA GLY A 56 -6.73 0.45 -11.90
C GLY A 56 -7.08 0.51 -13.39
N ASN A 57 -7.35 1.73 -13.86
CA ASN A 57 -7.90 2.00 -15.18
C ASN A 57 -6.89 1.92 -16.31
N GLY A 58 -7.35 1.46 -17.48
CA GLY A 58 -6.59 1.47 -18.72
C GLY A 58 -6.71 2.78 -19.53
N GLY A 59 -6.22 2.73 -20.77
CA GLY A 59 -6.36 3.83 -21.73
C GLY A 59 -5.66 5.11 -21.29
N THR A 60 -6.31 6.26 -21.44
CA THR A 60 -5.75 7.57 -21.06
C THR A 60 -5.50 7.74 -19.56
N ASN A 61 -6.06 6.85 -18.74
CA ASN A 61 -5.94 6.90 -17.28
C ASN A 61 -4.82 6.00 -16.74
N ALA A 62 -4.27 5.10 -17.55
CA ALA A 62 -3.26 4.12 -17.12
C ALA A 62 -2.03 4.79 -16.51
N GLU A 63 -1.51 5.85 -17.15
CA GLU A 63 -0.34 6.57 -16.64
C GLU A 63 -0.57 7.18 -15.26
N ARG A 64 -1.78 7.73 -15.01
CA ARG A 64 -2.16 8.31 -13.72
C ARG A 64 -2.24 7.23 -12.64
N ASP A 65 -2.98 6.15 -12.93
CA ASP A 65 -3.28 5.11 -11.95
C ASP A 65 -2.03 4.30 -11.62
N VAL A 66 -1.28 3.88 -12.64
CA VAL A 66 0.01 3.21 -12.45
C VAL A 66 1.01 4.14 -11.79
N GLY A 67 0.99 5.44 -12.08
CA GLY A 67 1.81 6.43 -11.36
C GLY A 67 1.56 6.43 -9.84
N ARG A 68 0.28 6.39 -9.44
CA ARG A 68 -0.10 6.31 -8.01
C ARG A 68 0.26 4.97 -7.39
N ILE A 69 0.13 3.87 -8.15
CA ILE A 69 0.58 2.54 -7.73
C ILE A 69 2.10 2.53 -7.49
N MET A 70 2.89 3.08 -8.41
CA MET A 70 4.35 3.19 -8.27
C MET A 70 4.72 4.06 -7.06
N THR A 71 4.01 5.16 -6.79
CA THR A 71 4.24 5.97 -5.59
C THR A 71 4.05 5.14 -4.30
N ALA A 72 3.03 4.27 -4.24
CA ALA A 72 2.82 3.39 -3.10
C ALA A 72 3.89 2.29 -2.98
N ILE A 73 4.33 1.72 -4.11
CA ILE A 73 5.42 0.74 -4.18
C ILE A 73 6.75 1.36 -3.71
N GLU A 74 7.03 2.59 -4.13
CA GLU A 74 8.22 3.36 -3.72
C GLU A 74 8.18 3.72 -2.23
N ASP A 75 7.02 4.15 -1.71
CA ASP A 75 6.83 4.40 -0.28
C ASP A 75 7.04 3.13 0.56
N ALA A 76 6.61 1.98 0.04
CA ALA A 76 6.84 0.67 0.64
C ALA A 76 8.29 0.16 0.52
N GLY A 77 9.16 0.85 -0.23
CA GLY A 77 10.56 0.45 -0.43
C GLY A 77 10.74 -0.82 -1.28
N LEU A 78 9.78 -1.11 -2.17
CA LEU A 78 9.78 -2.32 -2.98
C LEU A 78 10.51 -2.11 -4.32
N GLU A 79 11.31 -3.09 -4.72
CA GLU A 79 11.99 -3.12 -6.04
C GLU A 79 11.30 -4.07 -7.03
N HIS A 80 10.37 -4.90 -6.55
CA HIS A 80 9.58 -5.84 -7.32
C HIS A 80 8.26 -6.13 -6.62
N LEU A 81 7.32 -6.73 -7.34
CA LEU A 81 6.13 -7.37 -6.77
C LEU A 81 6.33 -8.88 -6.73
N ASP A 82 6.15 -9.51 -5.56
CA ASP A 82 6.15 -10.97 -5.49
C ASP A 82 4.91 -11.54 -6.17
N TYR A 83 3.76 -10.91 -5.95
CA TYR A 83 2.47 -11.33 -6.51
C TYR A 83 1.71 -10.15 -7.11
N LEU A 84 1.11 -10.39 -8.27
CA LEU A 84 0.07 -9.55 -8.85
C LEU A 84 -1.16 -10.41 -9.13
N ILE A 85 -2.30 -10.02 -8.57
CA ILE A 85 -3.58 -10.68 -8.78
C ILE A 85 -4.49 -9.76 -9.60
N THR A 86 -5.08 -10.29 -10.67
CA THR A 86 -6.20 -9.63 -11.36
C THR A 86 -7.50 -10.32 -10.98
N THR A 87 -8.43 -9.57 -10.39
CA THR A 87 -9.69 -10.13 -9.89
C THR A 87 -10.67 -10.49 -11.00
N HIS A 88 -10.71 -9.71 -12.07
CA HIS A 88 -11.52 -9.93 -13.27
C HIS A 88 -11.10 -8.98 -14.40
N TRP A 89 -11.70 -9.13 -15.58
CA TRP A 89 -11.30 -8.45 -16.82
C TRP A 89 -12.04 -7.13 -17.10
N HIS A 90 -12.41 -6.36 -16.07
CA HIS A 90 -12.94 -5.01 -16.27
C HIS A 90 -11.83 -3.97 -16.37
N GLY A 91 -12.05 -2.96 -17.23
CA GLY A 91 -11.01 -2.00 -17.61
C GLY A 91 -10.42 -1.18 -16.46
N ASP A 92 -11.15 -1.08 -15.34
CA ASP A 92 -10.79 -0.43 -14.09
C ASP A 92 -10.10 -1.36 -13.06
N HIS A 93 -9.85 -2.62 -13.44
CA HIS A 93 -9.13 -3.61 -12.65
C HIS A 93 -7.82 -4.06 -13.30
N TYR A 94 -7.86 -4.53 -14.55
CA TYR A 94 -6.65 -5.02 -15.24
C TYR A 94 -6.01 -3.97 -16.17
N GLY A 95 -6.64 -2.80 -16.32
CA GLY A 95 -6.32 -1.87 -17.40
C GLY A 95 -4.91 -1.27 -17.31
N GLY A 96 -4.38 -1.09 -16.11
CA GLY A 96 -3.01 -0.62 -15.88
C GLY A 96 -1.93 -1.70 -16.00
N LEU A 97 -2.28 -2.97 -16.18
CA LEU A 97 -1.33 -4.10 -16.10
C LEU A 97 -0.12 -3.95 -17.03
N SER A 98 -0.36 -3.63 -18.31
CA SER A 98 0.74 -3.50 -19.29
C SER A 98 1.69 -2.35 -18.92
N GLU A 99 1.13 -1.21 -18.50
CA GLU A 99 1.91 -0.04 -18.11
C GLU A 99 2.70 -0.29 -16.81
N LEU A 100 2.13 -1.02 -15.86
CA LEU A 100 2.82 -1.41 -14.63
C LEU A 100 3.97 -2.38 -14.90
N ALA A 101 3.75 -3.39 -15.75
CA ALA A 101 4.74 -4.40 -16.09
C ALA A 101 5.99 -3.82 -16.79
N ASP A 102 5.86 -2.67 -17.43
CA ASP A 102 7.00 -1.93 -18.02
C ASP A 102 7.83 -1.16 -16.98
N ARG A 103 7.31 -0.97 -15.76
CA ARG A 103 7.91 -0.13 -14.71
C ARG A 103 8.53 -0.91 -13.56
N ILE A 104 8.02 -2.10 -13.25
CA ILE A 104 8.50 -2.92 -12.11
C ILE A 104 8.42 -4.43 -12.42
N PRO A 105 9.42 -5.24 -12.01
CA PRO A 105 9.33 -6.69 -12.12
C PRO A 105 8.17 -7.28 -11.33
N ILE A 106 7.46 -8.23 -11.94
CA ILE A 106 6.38 -9.01 -11.32
C ILE A 106 6.81 -10.48 -11.35
N HIS A 107 6.99 -11.11 -10.18
CA HIS A 107 7.46 -12.49 -10.09
C HIS A 107 6.37 -13.50 -10.40
N HIS A 108 5.18 -13.31 -9.84
CA HIS A 108 4.05 -14.18 -10.04
C HIS A 108 2.81 -13.38 -10.42
N TYR A 109 2.22 -13.73 -11.55
CA TYR A 109 0.92 -13.20 -11.98
C TYR A 109 -0.14 -14.28 -11.83
N ILE A 110 -1.23 -13.95 -11.15
CA ILE A 110 -2.39 -14.82 -10.92
C ILE A 110 -3.60 -14.13 -11.55
N ASP A 111 -4.07 -14.66 -12.67
CA ASP A 111 -5.27 -14.17 -13.34
C ASP A 111 -6.55 -14.84 -12.82
N HIS A 112 -7.70 -14.26 -13.16
CA HIS A 112 -9.00 -14.74 -12.70
C HIS A 112 -9.45 -16.06 -13.37
N GLY A 113 -8.67 -16.59 -14.31
CA GLY A 113 -9.02 -17.76 -15.11
C GLY A 113 -10.04 -17.46 -16.22
N PRO A 114 -10.83 -18.47 -16.63
CA PRO A 114 -11.90 -18.29 -17.61
C PRO A 114 -12.98 -17.33 -17.09
N THR A 115 -13.44 -16.43 -17.95
CA THR A 115 -14.50 -15.48 -17.61
C THR A 115 -15.79 -16.16 -17.21
N VAL A 116 -16.25 -15.86 -15.99
CA VAL A 116 -17.57 -16.24 -15.47
C VAL A 116 -18.58 -15.09 -15.54
N GLU A 117 -18.12 -13.87 -15.82
CA GLU A 117 -18.92 -12.68 -16.09
C GLU A 117 -19.50 -12.73 -17.51
N ASP A 118 -20.82 -12.62 -17.62
CA ASP A 118 -21.60 -12.67 -18.85
C ASP A 118 -21.67 -11.31 -19.58
N ASN A 119 -21.19 -10.23 -18.95
CA ASN A 119 -21.15 -8.88 -19.52
C ASN A 119 -19.70 -8.43 -19.77
N GLN A 120 -19.26 -8.48 -21.03
CA GLN A 120 -17.95 -7.97 -21.48
C GLN A 120 -17.86 -6.42 -21.52
N GLN A 121 -18.75 -5.72 -20.81
CA GLN A 121 -18.92 -4.27 -20.90
C GLN A 121 -18.91 -3.63 -19.52
N VAL A 122 -17.77 -3.69 -18.86
CA VAL A 122 -17.36 -2.72 -17.84
C VAL A 122 -15.83 -2.62 -17.87
#